data_AF-A0A6I7W8P8-F1
#
_entry.id   AF-A0A6I7W8P8-F1
#
_cell.length_a   1.000
_cell.length_b   1.000
_cell.length_c   1.000
_cell.angle_alpha   90.00
_cell.angle_beta   90.00
_cell.angle_gamma   90.00
#
_symmetry.space_group_name_H-M   'P 1'
#
loop_
_entity.id
_entity.type
_entity.pdbx_description
1 polymer ?
#
loop_
_entity_poly.entity_id
_entity_poly.type
_entity_poly.pdbx_seq_one_letter_code
_entity_poly.pdbx_strand_id
1 'polypeptide(L)'
;MIQLTTPVRAEDPALVPIKVTANLIQTKDTYIKRIVLLIDKNPVPLIGEFEFTPESGKADIAMRVRVNTYSYIRAIAEMNNGDLFMVKKFVKASGGCSAPIGADYDAAMQRLGKMKFRLDNKIQDGKPTMAQLLISHPNITGMQMDQVTRFKRRAHFIKQIKVSFNGKPILTAKTDIAIST
;
A
#
# COMPACT_ATOMS: atom_id res chain seq x y z
N MET A 1 -19.08 1.41 -4.44
CA MET A 1 -18.27 0.26 -3.97
C MET A 1 -16.83 0.68 -3.68
N ILE A 2 -15.94 0.81 -4.67
CA ILE A 2 -14.57 1.33 -4.46
C ILE A 2 -14.20 2.35 -5.53
N GLN A 3 -13.26 3.25 -5.23
CA GLN A 3 -12.68 4.22 -6.16
C GLN A 3 -11.16 4.16 -6.08
N LEU A 4 -10.48 4.16 -7.22
CA LEU A 4 -9.03 4.21 -7.32
C LEU A 4 -8.59 5.59 -7.84
N THR A 5 -7.80 6.28 -7.03
CA THR A 5 -7.18 7.57 -7.34
C THR A 5 -5.69 7.36 -7.56
N THR A 6 -5.21 7.82 -8.72
CA THR A 6 -3.79 7.81 -9.11
C THR A 6 -3.49 9.09 -9.89
N PRO A 7 -2.23 9.54 -9.98
CA PRO A 7 -1.87 10.54 -10.98
C PRO A 7 -2.02 9.95 -12.38
N VAL A 8 -2.28 10.81 -13.38
CA VAL A 8 -2.28 10.41 -14.80
C VAL A 8 -0.86 10.14 -15.29
N ARG A 9 0.10 10.96 -14.84
CA ARG A 9 1.53 10.81 -15.05
C ARG A 9 2.23 11.00 -13.72
N ALA A 10 3.11 10.08 -13.34
CA ALA A 10 3.89 10.24 -12.13
C ALA A 10 5.10 11.16 -12.39
N GLU A 11 5.37 12.06 -11.46
CA GLU A 11 6.60 12.87 -11.45
C GLU A 11 7.80 11.97 -11.12
N ASP A 12 7.65 11.15 -10.08
CA ASP A 12 8.62 10.14 -9.69
C ASP A 12 7.99 8.73 -9.81
N PRO A 13 8.48 7.87 -10.72
CA PRO A 13 7.98 6.50 -10.88
C PRO A 13 8.26 5.61 -9.67
N ALA A 14 9.18 5.99 -8.78
CA ALA A 14 9.47 5.29 -7.54
C ALA A 14 8.54 5.67 -6.38
N LEU A 15 7.78 6.77 -6.48
CA LEU A 15 6.97 7.33 -5.39
C LEU A 15 5.54 7.64 -5.83
N VAL A 16 4.94 6.81 -6.70
CA VAL A 16 3.61 7.05 -7.25
C VAL A 16 2.54 6.95 -6.15
N PRO A 17 1.84 8.03 -5.79
CA PRO A 17 0.79 7.96 -4.77
C PRO A 17 -0.46 7.29 -5.35
N ILE A 18 -1.00 6.32 -4.62
CA ILE A 18 -2.28 5.69 -4.93
C ILE A 18 -3.19 5.72 -3.70
N LYS A 19 -4.50 5.85 -3.95
CA LYS A 19 -5.52 5.76 -2.92
C LYS A 19 -6.69 4.92 -3.41
N VAL A 20 -7.09 3.93 -2.63
CA VAL A 20 -8.36 3.24 -2.76
C VAL A 20 -9.31 3.75 -1.68
N THR A 21 -10.46 4.24 -2.11
CA THR A 21 -11.52 4.70 -1.20
C THR A 21 -12.69 3.73 -1.29
N ALA A 22 -13.10 3.18 -0.16
CA ALA A 22 -14.31 2.38 -0.03
C ALA A 22 -15.49 3.30 0.27
N ASN A 23 -16.47 3.33 -0.62
CA ASN A 23 -17.73 4.08 -0.41
C ASN A 23 -18.74 3.19 0.31
N LEU A 24 -18.31 2.57 1.41
CA LEU A 24 -19.07 1.61 2.21
C LEU A 24 -18.56 1.67 3.65
N ILE A 25 -19.48 1.76 4.62
CA ILE A 25 -19.18 1.56 6.05
C ILE A 25 -19.14 0.05 6.29
N GLN A 26 -18.07 -0.43 6.95
CA GLN A 26 -17.95 -1.85 7.27
C GLN A 26 -18.92 -2.20 8.39
N THR A 27 -19.85 -3.13 8.15
CA THR A 27 -20.76 -3.67 9.16
C THR A 27 -20.63 -5.20 9.22
N LYS A 28 -21.24 -5.84 10.21
CA LYS A 28 -21.22 -7.31 10.30
C LYS A 28 -21.90 -7.99 9.11
N ASP A 29 -22.93 -7.34 8.56
CA ASP A 29 -23.74 -7.89 7.47
C ASP A 29 -23.11 -7.64 6.09
N THR A 30 -22.50 -6.46 5.90
CA THR A 30 -21.95 -6.04 4.61
C THR A 30 -20.61 -5.35 4.82
N TYR A 31 -19.54 -5.98 4.35
CA TYR A 31 -18.19 -5.45 4.46
C TYR A 31 -17.30 -5.92 3.32
N ILE A 32 -16.24 -5.16 3.06
CA ILE A 32 -15.20 -5.57 2.10
C ILE A 32 -14.27 -6.49 2.88
N LYS A 33 -14.21 -7.75 2.50
CA LYS A 33 -13.35 -8.74 3.15
C LYS A 33 -11.89 -8.56 2.73
N ARG A 34 -11.65 -8.27 1.45
CA ARG A 34 -10.29 -8.15 0.90
C ARG A 34 -10.20 -7.14 -0.23
N ILE A 35 -9.09 -6.41 -0.31
CA ILE A 35 -8.71 -5.62 -1.49
C ILE A 35 -7.35 -6.13 -2.00
N VAL A 36 -7.29 -6.48 -3.27
CA VAL A 36 -6.05 -6.86 -3.97
C VAL A 36 -5.63 -5.74 -4.91
N LEU A 37 -4.38 -5.30 -4.79
CA LEU A 37 -3.79 -4.24 -5.61
C LEU A 37 -2.72 -4.80 -6.54
N LEU A 38 -2.81 -4.45 -7.83
CA LEU A 38 -1.92 -4.96 -8.89
C LEU A 38 -1.41 -3.83 -9.79
N ILE A 39 -0.22 -4.00 -10.35
CA ILE A 39 0.34 -3.20 -11.44
C ILE A 39 0.67 -4.14 -12.60
N ASP A 40 -0.11 -4.06 -13.68
CA ASP A 40 -0.14 -5.09 -14.75
C ASP A 40 1.23 -5.39 -15.39
N LYS A 41 2.12 -4.40 -15.48
CA LYS A 41 3.43 -4.53 -16.14
C LYS A 41 4.61 -4.31 -15.20
N ASN A 42 4.41 -4.45 -13.89
CA ASN A 42 5.54 -4.56 -12.99
C ASN A 42 6.17 -5.96 -13.07
N PRO A 43 7.49 -6.10 -12.83
CA PRO A 43 8.16 -7.39 -12.75
C PRO A 43 7.50 -8.34 -11.74
N VAL A 44 7.06 -7.78 -10.61
CA VAL A 44 6.14 -8.41 -9.67
C VAL A 44 4.85 -7.60 -9.69
N PRO A 45 3.74 -8.14 -10.26
CA PRO A 45 2.50 -7.39 -10.39
C PRO A 45 1.82 -7.07 -9.06
N LEU A 46 1.98 -7.92 -8.04
CA LEU A 46 1.33 -7.75 -6.74
C LEU A 46 1.91 -6.53 -6.00
N ILE A 47 1.04 -5.61 -5.62
CA ILE A 47 1.37 -4.57 -4.62
C ILE A 47 1.12 -5.14 -3.23
N GLY A 48 -0.07 -5.68 -3.02
CA GLY A 48 -0.46 -6.31 -1.78
C GLY A 48 -1.91 -6.73 -1.73
N GLU A 49 -2.22 -7.55 -0.74
CA GLU A 49 -3.55 -7.99 -0.36
C GLU A 49 -3.87 -7.44 1.02
N PHE A 50 -5.01 -6.76 1.14
CA PHE A 50 -5.44 -6.09 2.35
C PHE A 50 -6.73 -6.71 2.82
N GLU A 51 -6.66 -7.48 3.90
CA GLU A 51 -7.79 -8.15 4.53
C GLU A 51 -8.35 -7.27 5.64
N PHE A 52 -9.66 -7.04 5.60
CA PHE A 52 -10.39 -6.19 6.53
C PHE A 52 -11.42 -7.02 7.31
N THR A 53 -11.98 -6.39 8.33
CA THR A 53 -13.03 -6.95 9.18
C THR A 53 -14.14 -5.91 9.34
N PRO A 54 -15.32 -6.27 9.86
CA PRO A 54 -16.33 -5.28 10.23
C PRO A 54 -15.77 -4.19 11.17
N GLU A 55 -14.83 -4.57 12.04
CA GLU A 55 -14.20 -3.70 13.04
C GLU A 55 -13.21 -2.70 12.43
N SER A 56 -12.85 -2.85 11.15
CA SER A 56 -12.04 -1.87 10.42
C SER A 56 -12.77 -0.52 10.26
N GLY A 57 -14.10 -0.51 10.33
CA GLY A 57 -14.96 0.67 10.15
C GLY A 57 -15.02 1.16 8.69
N LYS A 58 -13.86 1.30 8.03
CA LYS A 58 -13.74 1.66 6.60
C LYS A 58 -12.52 0.99 5.96
N ALA A 59 -12.68 0.54 4.72
CA ALA A 59 -11.61 -0.12 3.95
C ALA A 59 -10.89 0.85 3.00
N ASP A 60 -10.48 2.01 3.51
CA ASP A 60 -9.68 2.98 2.75
C ASP A 60 -8.20 2.62 2.85
N ILE A 61 -7.47 2.71 1.74
CA ILE A 61 -6.04 2.43 1.66
C ILE A 61 -5.36 3.58 0.92
N ALA A 62 -4.25 4.09 1.45
CA ALA A 62 -3.39 5.03 0.74
C ALA A 62 -1.93 4.63 0.94
N MET A 63 -1.16 4.62 -0.15
CA MET A 63 0.27 4.31 -0.10
C MET A 63 0.99 4.90 -1.33
N ARG A 64 2.31 4.80 -1.33
CA ARG A 64 3.13 5.03 -2.52
C ARG A 64 3.58 3.69 -3.09
N VAL A 65 3.65 3.60 -4.41
CA VAL A 65 4.10 2.41 -5.12
C VAL A 65 5.16 2.74 -6.16
N ARG A 66 5.99 1.75 -6.50
CA ARG A 66 6.96 1.80 -7.57
C ARG A 66 6.32 1.25 -8.85
N VAL A 67 6.30 2.04 -9.91
CA VAL A 67 5.76 1.65 -11.22
C VAL A 67 6.90 1.55 -12.23
N ASN A 68 7.08 0.37 -12.80
CA ASN A 68 8.19 0.10 -13.71
C ASN A 68 7.89 0.49 -15.16
N THR A 69 6.63 0.36 -15.58
CA THR A 69 6.23 0.49 -16.99
C THR A 69 4.82 1.07 -17.07
N TYR A 70 4.55 1.86 -18.12
CA TYR A 70 3.22 2.40 -18.39
C TYR A 70 2.18 1.28 -18.45
N SER A 71 1.25 1.30 -17.50
CA SER A 71 0.31 0.22 -17.30
C SER A 71 -0.87 0.64 -16.45
N TYR A 72 -1.83 -0.28 -16.33
CA TYR A 72 -2.94 -0.12 -15.40
C TYR A 72 -2.51 -0.53 -13.99
N ILE A 73 -2.90 0.29 -13.03
CA ILE A 73 -3.05 -0.11 -11.63
C ILE A 73 -4.48 -0.59 -11.46
N ARG A 74 -4.65 -1.76 -10.83
CA ARG A 74 -5.96 -2.37 -10.56
C ARG A 74 -6.20 -2.50 -9.06
N ALA A 75 -7.42 -2.23 -8.64
CA ALA A 75 -7.92 -2.57 -7.33
C ALA A 75 -9.12 -3.49 -7.48
N ILE A 76 -9.07 -4.65 -6.83
CA ILE A 76 -10.12 -5.66 -6.82
C ILE A 76 -10.59 -5.81 -5.38
N ALA A 77 -11.85 -5.46 -5.10
CA ALA A 77 -12.47 -5.68 -3.80
C ALA A 77 -13.33 -6.94 -3.82
N GLU A 78 -13.12 -7.81 -2.85
CA GLU A 78 -13.94 -8.99 -2.52
C GLU A 78 -14.81 -8.64 -1.31
N MET A 79 -16.12 -8.71 -1.48
CA MET A 79 -17.11 -8.53 -0.42
C MET A 79 -17.23 -9.81 0.44
N ASN A 80 -17.84 -9.68 1.62
CA ASN A 80 -18.08 -10.81 2.52
C ASN A 80 -19.06 -11.87 1.96
N ASN A 81 -19.87 -11.52 0.96
CA ASN A 81 -20.74 -12.44 0.23
C ASN A 81 -20.06 -13.09 -1.01
N GLY A 82 -18.80 -12.74 -1.31
CA GLY A 82 -18.05 -13.26 -2.45
C GLY A 82 -18.10 -12.39 -3.71
N ASP A 83 -18.89 -11.31 -3.74
CA ASP A 83 -18.96 -10.41 -4.90
C ASP A 83 -17.61 -9.71 -5.13
N LEU A 84 -17.24 -9.57 -6.40
CA LEU A 84 -16.00 -8.92 -6.83
C LEU A 84 -16.26 -7.62 -7.58
N PHE A 85 -15.57 -6.56 -7.17
CA PHE A 85 -15.62 -5.25 -7.81
C PHE A 85 -14.23 -4.81 -8.22
N MET A 86 -14.04 -4.46 -9.49
CA MET A 86 -12.74 -4.03 -10.00
C MET A 86 -12.80 -2.62 -10.56
N VAL A 87 -11.80 -1.82 -10.20
CA VAL A 87 -11.51 -0.53 -10.82
C VAL A 87 -10.06 -0.52 -11.29
N LYS A 88 -9.79 0.21 -12.38
CA LYS A 88 -8.43 0.38 -12.91
C LYS A 88 -8.17 1.81 -13.33
N LYS A 89 -6.91 2.24 -13.22
CA LYS A 89 -6.43 3.53 -13.70
C LYS A 89 -5.11 3.34 -14.44
N PHE A 90 -5.00 3.95 -15.62
CA PHE A 90 -3.76 3.94 -16.40
C PHE A 90 -2.82 5.01 -15.87
N VAL A 91 -1.57 4.62 -15.57
CA VAL A 91 -0.54 5.52 -15.04
C VAL A 91 0.65 5.56 -15.99
N LYS A 92 1.04 6.78 -16.38
CA LYS A 92 2.26 7.04 -17.17
C LYS A 92 3.44 7.22 -16.21
N ALA A 93 4.15 6.14 -15.90
CA ALA A 93 5.36 6.12 -15.08
C ALA A 93 6.30 4.98 -15.51
N SER A 94 7.61 5.19 -15.54
CA SER A 94 8.58 4.20 -16.03
C SER A 94 9.87 4.19 -15.18
N GLY A 95 10.42 3.02 -14.89
CA GLY A 95 11.71 2.84 -14.22
C GLY A 95 11.70 2.85 -12.68
N GLY A 96 10.53 2.88 -12.04
CA GLY A 96 10.43 3.02 -10.57
C GLY A 96 10.99 1.86 -9.75
N CYS A 97 10.99 0.64 -10.30
CA CYS A 97 11.45 -0.54 -9.56
C CYS A 97 12.99 -0.62 -9.44
N SER A 98 13.72 -0.09 -10.42
CA SER A 98 15.19 -0.02 -10.43
C SER A 98 15.74 1.34 -10.01
N ALA A 99 14.87 2.34 -9.84
CA ALA A 99 15.25 3.67 -9.39
C ALA A 99 16.11 3.59 -8.11
N PRO A 100 17.21 4.38 -8.03
CA PRO A 100 18.15 4.33 -6.91
C PRO A 100 17.46 4.49 -5.56
N ILE A 101 18.05 3.87 -4.53
CA ILE A 101 17.67 4.17 -3.16
C ILE A 101 18.16 5.60 -2.87
N GLY A 102 17.30 6.44 -2.29
CA GLY A 102 17.66 7.83 -1.97
C GLY A 102 18.89 7.91 -1.06
N ALA A 103 19.53 9.09 -1.06
CA ALA A 103 20.80 9.34 -0.37
C ALA A 103 20.80 9.07 1.15
N ASP A 104 19.64 8.86 1.76
CA ASP A 104 19.46 8.70 3.21
C ASP A 104 19.25 7.24 3.65
N TYR A 105 19.83 6.27 2.93
CA TYR A 105 19.67 4.85 3.25
C TYR A 105 20.12 4.51 4.68
N ASP A 106 21.27 5.04 5.10
CA ASP A 106 21.81 4.73 6.43
C ASP A 106 20.91 5.28 7.54
N ALA A 107 20.36 6.49 7.41
CA ALA A 107 19.41 6.99 8.38
C ALA A 107 18.03 6.30 8.31
N ALA A 108 17.64 5.78 7.14
CA ALA A 108 16.47 4.92 7.01
C ALA A 108 16.67 3.60 7.76
N MET A 109 17.88 3.04 7.72
CA MET A 109 18.25 1.83 8.48
C MET A 109 18.32 2.10 9.99
N GLN A 110 18.80 3.26 10.44
CA GLN A 110 18.77 3.64 11.87
C GLN A 110 17.35 3.77 12.44
N ARG A 111 16.37 4.05 11.58
CA ARG A 111 14.95 4.17 11.95
C ARG A 111 14.13 2.94 11.56
N LEU A 112 14.77 1.87 11.11
CA LEU A 112 14.10 0.68 10.60
C LEU A 112 13.09 0.15 11.61
N GLY A 113 11.85 -0.07 11.16
CA GLY A 113 10.80 -0.65 11.99
C GLY A 113 10.19 0.32 13.01
N LYS A 114 10.61 1.59 13.08
CA LYS A 114 9.89 2.60 13.88
C LYS A 114 8.50 2.80 13.29
N MET A 115 7.47 2.63 14.13
CA MET A 115 6.08 2.77 13.73
C MET A 115 5.40 3.85 14.57
N LYS A 116 4.48 4.59 13.97
CA LYS A 116 3.60 5.53 14.69
C LYS A 116 2.21 5.53 14.07
N PHE A 117 1.20 5.68 14.91
CA PHE A 117 -0.15 6.01 14.46
C PHE A 117 -0.35 7.53 14.52
N ARG A 118 -0.97 8.07 13.49
CA ARG A 118 -1.51 9.43 13.47
C ARG A 118 -3.02 9.33 13.37
N LEU A 119 -3.72 9.91 14.34
CA LEU A 119 -5.17 9.99 14.36
C LEU A 119 -5.60 11.38 13.89
N ASP A 120 -6.78 11.48 13.27
CA ASP A 120 -7.40 12.78 13.01
C ASP A 120 -7.80 13.48 14.32
N ASN A 121 -7.65 14.80 14.39
CA ASN A 121 -7.91 15.61 15.59
C ASN A 121 -9.40 15.67 16.01
N LYS A 122 -10.31 15.05 15.26
CA LYS A 122 -11.76 15.06 15.51
C LYS A 122 -12.24 13.71 16.02
N ILE A 123 -11.68 13.26 17.14
CA ILE A 123 -12.12 12.03 17.80
C ILE A 123 -13.53 12.27 18.35
N GLN A 124 -14.50 11.52 17.87
CA GLN A 124 -15.87 11.51 18.40
C GLN A 124 -16.14 10.14 18.99
N ASP A 125 -16.69 10.12 20.19
CA ASP A 125 -17.02 8.86 20.86
C ASP A 125 -18.04 8.06 20.04
N GLY A 126 -17.84 6.74 20.00
CA GLY A 126 -18.67 5.81 19.23
C GLY A 126 -18.59 5.90 17.69
N LYS A 127 -17.75 6.79 17.11
CA LYS A 127 -17.59 6.90 15.65
C LYS A 127 -16.20 6.44 15.18
N PRO A 128 -16.10 5.66 14.08
CA PRO A 128 -14.81 5.32 13.49
C PRO A 128 -14.00 6.57 13.14
N THR A 129 -12.76 6.64 13.60
CA THR A 129 -11.82 7.72 13.29
C THR A 129 -10.73 7.20 12.36
N MET A 130 -10.31 8.01 11.38
CA MET A 130 -9.21 7.63 10.50
C MET A 130 -7.90 7.54 11.30
N ALA A 131 -7.24 6.39 11.22
CA ALA A 131 -5.91 6.18 11.74
C ALA A 131 -4.94 5.94 10.58
N GLN A 132 -3.85 6.71 10.53
CA GLN A 132 -2.77 6.50 9.59
C GLN A 132 -1.61 5.79 10.29
N LEU A 133 -1.30 4.59 9.83
CA LEU A 133 -0.09 3.87 10.22
C LEU A 133 1.10 4.35 9.38
N LEU A 134 2.14 4.83 10.06
CA LEU A 134 3.40 5.26 9.45
C LEU A 134 4.49 4.28 9.90
N ILE A 135 5.10 3.58 8.94
CA ILE A 135 6.17 2.60 9.19
C ILE A 135 7.44 3.10 8.49
N SER A 136 8.53 3.22 9.23
CA SER A 136 9.83 3.57 8.68
C SER A 136 10.51 2.32 8.10
N HIS A 137 10.55 2.21 6.77
CA HIS A 137 11.16 1.07 6.07
C HIS A 137 11.67 1.45 4.67
N PRO A 138 12.87 1.02 4.25
CA PRO A 138 13.49 1.45 2.98
C PRO A 138 12.89 0.81 1.71
N ASN A 139 12.06 -0.23 1.84
CA ASN A 139 11.36 -0.93 0.76
C ASN A 139 12.23 -1.14 -0.51
N ILE A 140 13.32 -1.88 -0.33
CA ILE A 140 14.26 -2.27 -1.37
C ILE A 140 13.65 -3.40 -2.19
N THR A 141 13.55 -3.20 -3.50
CA THR A 141 12.90 -4.14 -4.44
C THR A 141 13.79 -5.33 -4.79
N GLY A 142 15.10 -5.19 -4.58
CA GLY A 142 16.09 -6.14 -5.06
C GLY A 142 16.58 -5.88 -6.49
N MET A 143 16.03 -4.85 -7.14
CA MET A 143 16.39 -4.45 -8.51
C MET A 143 17.30 -3.22 -8.55
N GLN A 144 17.40 -2.48 -7.45
CA GLN A 144 18.30 -1.33 -7.36
C GLN A 144 19.77 -1.79 -7.39
N MET A 145 20.57 -1.09 -8.21
CA MET A 145 22.02 -1.22 -8.19
C MET A 145 22.61 -0.34 -7.10
N ASP A 146 23.49 -0.91 -6.29
CA ASP A 146 24.31 -0.16 -5.37
C ASP A 146 25.34 0.67 -6.15
N GLN A 147 25.37 1.98 -5.95
CA GLN A 147 26.21 2.87 -6.75
C GLN A 147 27.71 2.71 -6.45
N VAL A 148 28.07 2.16 -5.29
CA VAL A 148 29.46 1.97 -4.86
C VAL A 148 29.95 0.60 -5.30
N THR A 149 29.27 -0.46 -4.87
CA THR A 149 29.69 -1.85 -5.11
C THR A 149 29.28 -2.39 -6.47
N ARG A 150 28.37 -1.69 -7.19
CA ARG A 150 27.75 -2.11 -8.46
C ARG A 150 26.93 -3.40 -8.39
N PHE A 151 26.80 -4.02 -7.22
CA PHE A 151 25.95 -5.19 -7.02
C PHE A 151 24.49 -4.79 -6.84
N LYS A 152 23.58 -5.70 -7.21
CA LYS A 152 22.16 -5.56 -6.85
C LYS A 152 21.99 -5.79 -5.35
N ARG A 153 21.32 -4.87 -4.67
CA ARG A 153 20.99 -5.08 -3.26
C ARG A 153 19.96 -6.18 -3.13
N ARG A 154 20.00 -6.92 -2.02
CA ARG A 154 18.98 -7.92 -1.71
C ARG A 154 17.64 -7.22 -1.44
N ALA A 155 16.54 -7.81 -1.89
CA ALA A 155 15.21 -7.33 -1.57
C ALA A 155 15.01 -7.27 -0.05
N HIS A 156 14.57 -6.12 0.44
CA HIS A 156 14.29 -5.86 1.84
C HIS A 156 13.06 -4.95 1.90
N PHE A 157 11.91 -5.58 2.06
CA PHE A 157 10.58 -4.95 2.08
C PHE A 157 9.74 -5.59 3.18
N ILE A 158 8.71 -4.88 3.63
CA ILE A 158 7.74 -5.43 4.58
C ILE A 158 6.93 -6.50 3.85
N LYS A 159 6.84 -7.70 4.41
CA LYS A 159 6.02 -8.80 3.85
C LYS A 159 4.60 -8.83 4.41
N GLN A 160 4.47 -8.47 5.68
CA GLN A 160 3.20 -8.54 6.40
C GLN A 160 3.06 -7.39 7.40
N ILE A 161 1.87 -6.81 7.45
CA ILE A 161 1.46 -5.84 8.46
C ILE A 161 0.19 -6.38 9.12
N LYS A 162 0.17 -6.44 10.45
CA LYS A 162 -1.03 -6.80 11.22
C LYS A 162 -1.36 -5.64 12.15
N VAL A 163 -2.60 -5.16 12.08
CA VAL A 163 -3.11 -4.10 12.94
C VAL A 163 -4.29 -4.64 13.71
N SER A 164 -4.28 -4.41 15.02
CA SER A 164 -5.36 -4.80 15.92
C SER A 164 -5.80 -3.63 16.80
N PHE A 165 -7.07 -3.61 17.17
CA PHE A 165 -7.65 -2.69 18.13
C PHE A 165 -8.38 -3.48 19.21
N ASN A 166 -8.10 -3.21 20.49
CA ASN A 166 -8.64 -3.96 21.63
C ASN A 166 -8.51 -5.49 21.49
N GLY A 167 -7.34 -5.96 21.02
CA GLY A 167 -7.06 -7.38 20.81
C GLY A 167 -7.75 -8.01 19.59
N LYS A 168 -8.59 -7.27 18.86
CA LYS A 168 -9.25 -7.74 17.63
C LYS A 168 -8.49 -7.28 16.39
N PRO A 169 -8.25 -8.14 15.38
CA PRO A 169 -7.63 -7.72 14.14
C PRO A 169 -8.55 -6.76 13.38
N ILE A 170 -7.98 -5.68 12.84
CA ILE A 170 -8.69 -4.70 12.00
C ILE A 170 -8.08 -4.56 10.60
N LEU A 171 -6.84 -5.00 10.40
CA LEU A 171 -6.21 -5.03 9.08
C LEU A 171 -5.11 -6.08 9.08
N THR A 172 -5.08 -6.94 8.06
CA THR A 172 -3.90 -7.72 7.71
C THR A 172 -3.52 -7.37 6.28
N ALA A 173 -2.30 -6.85 6.09
CA ALA A 173 -1.75 -6.63 4.76
C ALA A 173 -0.65 -7.64 4.48
N LYS A 174 -0.73 -8.33 3.34
CA LYS A 174 0.40 -9.04 2.72
C LYS A 174 0.90 -8.16 1.59
N THR A 175 2.21 -7.96 1.49
CA THR A 175 2.77 -6.94 0.62
C THR A 175 3.98 -7.47 -0.13
N ASP A 176 4.30 -6.83 -1.26
CA ASP A 176 5.44 -7.18 -2.09
C ASP A 176 6.30 -5.95 -2.43
N ILE A 177 7.32 -6.13 -3.26
CA ILE A 177 8.34 -5.15 -3.62
C ILE A 177 7.81 -3.88 -4.28
N ALA A 178 6.55 -3.85 -4.72
CA ALA A 178 5.98 -2.70 -5.40
C ALA A 178 5.60 -1.56 -4.43
N ILE A 179 5.49 -1.81 -3.12
CA ILE A 179 5.26 -0.74 -2.14
C ILE A 179 6.53 0.11 -1.99
N SER A 180 6.35 1.43 -1.96
CA SER A 180 7.44 2.39 -1.76
C SER A 180 7.45 2.96 -0.34
N THR A 181 8.49 3.75 -0.03
CA THR A 181 8.70 4.39 1.28
C THR A 181 7.92 5.69 1.43
#